data_AF-A0A1I0K5Q0-F1
#
_entry.id   AF-A0A1I0K5Q0-F1
#
_cell.length_a   1.000
_cell.length_b   1.000
_cell.length_c   1.000
_cell.angle_alpha   90.00
_cell.angle_beta   90.00
_cell.angle_gamma   90.00
#
_symmetry.space_group_name_H-M   'P 1'
#
loop_
_entity.id
_entity.type
_entity.pdbx_description
1 polymer ?
#
loop_
_entity_poly.entity_id
_entity_poly.type
_entity_poly.pdbx_seq_one_letter_code
_entity_poly.pdbx_strand_id
1 'polypeptide(L)'
;MDWVTCAYSAACTGVATRPSGLCLAHLSPEQLSETLAGVSPGRLLDLRGTTLTGDLLGRVLEATGGRLGRARMERARFTGDVRLSGVTFGGDVSLDDARFDRLASFFGARFEGNVSLAGARFARELSFHGVAVRGHVSLDRAVMSRDALFSQADFGHGLSCERARFDGYATFDGARLGAGAAFRGARFGRTLSFRKVSGNAAFEAAHFAADAYLSATGRLSLARARADATLDVTVARCGVDLRGVEVAGATAVKLTDSSADLEGAVLRGPAVVSGRGRSGVSSLREVQAADLTLHGLDLSACRFAGLAHPAGVRVKDCVFALTPRGVQVSLRWPVLRWFSRRSVLADERGAAGEPVSGEPGVSPETLAALYAGLRPSDRATAADFAFAAMEMRRRAGRHWWPPASWLLLGYGLRVGRTAGWLTALATVAVVAVLWASAGHASAVHP
;
A
#
# COMPACT_ATOMS: atom_id res chain seq x y z
N MET A 1 -4.60 -11.99 39.92
CA MET A 1 -3.97 -13.07 39.12
C MET A 1 -4.91 -14.27 39.19
N ASP A 2 -5.13 -14.96 38.09
CA ASP A 2 -6.18 -15.99 38.00
C ASP A 2 -5.65 -17.40 38.35
N TRP A 3 -4.55 -17.48 39.10
CA TRP A 3 -3.95 -18.73 39.54
C TRP A 3 -3.28 -18.58 40.91
N VAL A 4 -3.04 -19.71 41.56
CA VAL A 4 -2.32 -19.78 42.83
C VAL A 4 -0.83 -19.54 42.57
N THR A 5 -0.28 -18.49 43.18
CA THR A 5 1.12 -18.10 43.05
C THR A 5 2.02 -18.86 44.01
N CYS A 6 3.30 -18.95 43.67
CA CYS A 6 4.33 -19.62 44.43
C CYS A 6 4.48 -19.06 45.86
N ALA A 7 4.52 -19.96 46.84
CA ALA A 7 4.67 -19.61 48.25
C ALA A 7 6.09 -19.18 48.66
N TYR A 8 7.09 -19.30 47.79
CA TYR A 8 8.49 -18.96 48.10
C TYR A 8 8.67 -17.48 48.50
N SER A 9 7.98 -16.57 47.79
CA SER A 9 7.98 -15.15 48.12
C SER A 9 6.78 -14.44 47.51
N ALA A 10 6.33 -13.34 48.14
CA ALA A 10 5.25 -12.50 47.61
C ALA A 10 5.59 -11.84 46.25
N ALA A 11 6.88 -11.76 45.90
CA ALA A 11 7.34 -11.25 44.61
C ALA A 11 7.29 -12.32 43.49
N CYS A 12 7.22 -13.61 43.84
CA CYS A 12 7.17 -14.68 42.85
C CYS A 12 5.75 -14.86 42.31
N THR A 13 5.57 -14.59 41.02
CA THR A 13 4.28 -14.71 40.35
C THR A 13 4.05 -16.08 39.70
N GLY A 14 5.01 -17.00 39.87
CA GLY A 14 5.01 -18.31 39.25
C GLY A 14 3.85 -19.17 39.73
N VAL A 15 3.24 -19.92 38.82
CA VAL A 15 2.20 -20.89 39.15
C VAL A 15 2.74 -21.93 40.13
N ALA A 16 2.02 -22.16 41.22
CA ALA A 16 2.38 -23.15 42.22
C ALA A 16 2.01 -24.56 41.74
N THR A 17 2.92 -25.52 41.90
CA THR A 17 2.64 -26.94 41.71
C THR A 17 2.13 -27.55 43.01
N ARG A 18 1.28 -28.57 42.90
CA ARG A 18 0.86 -29.38 44.05
C ARG A 18 1.73 -30.63 44.13
N PRO A 19 2.08 -31.10 45.34
CA PRO A 19 1.65 -30.59 46.65
C PRO A 19 2.53 -29.47 47.25
N SER A 20 3.66 -29.14 46.62
CA SER A 20 4.70 -28.26 47.21
C SER A 20 4.25 -26.82 47.50
N GLY A 21 3.29 -26.29 46.73
CA GLY A 21 2.95 -24.86 46.77
C GLY A 21 4.01 -23.96 46.14
N LEU A 22 5.05 -24.55 45.53
CA LEU A 22 6.17 -23.85 44.90
C LEU A 22 6.07 -23.92 43.38
N CYS A 23 6.60 -22.93 42.67
CA CYS A 23 6.73 -23.03 41.21
C CYS A 23 7.96 -23.87 40.84
N LEU A 24 8.02 -24.34 39.59
CA LEU A 24 9.14 -25.18 39.12
C LEU A 24 10.53 -24.54 39.31
N ALA A 25 10.60 -23.20 39.33
CA ALA A 25 11.84 -22.47 39.55
C ALA A 25 12.34 -22.49 41.00
N HIS A 26 11.47 -22.77 41.98
CA HIS A 26 11.79 -22.80 43.41
C HIS A 26 11.72 -24.20 44.02
N LEU A 27 11.49 -25.24 43.20
CA LEU A 27 11.60 -26.62 43.66
C LEU A 27 13.07 -26.97 43.91
N SER A 28 13.31 -27.83 44.91
CA SER A 28 14.60 -28.49 45.05
C SER A 28 14.89 -29.38 43.82
N PRO A 29 16.16 -29.69 43.51
CA PRO A 29 16.53 -30.54 42.38
C PRO A 29 15.83 -31.91 42.38
N GLU A 30 15.63 -32.50 43.56
CA GLU A 30 14.96 -33.78 43.75
C GLU A 30 13.46 -33.66 43.42
N GLN A 31 12.78 -32.67 43.99
CA GLN A 31 11.36 -32.39 43.73
C GLN A 31 11.10 -32.04 42.27
N LEU A 32 12.01 -31.27 41.65
CA LEU A 32 11.93 -30.94 40.23
C LEU A 32 12.02 -32.20 39.37
N SER A 33 12.97 -33.09 39.68
CA SER A 33 13.17 -34.34 38.93
C SER A 33 11.95 -35.26 39.06
N GLU A 34 11.39 -35.39 40.26
CA GLU A 34 10.15 -36.14 40.51
C GLU A 34 8.96 -35.54 39.76
N THR A 35 8.81 -34.21 39.79
CA THR A 35 7.75 -33.50 39.07
C THR A 35 7.87 -33.71 37.56
N LEU A 36 9.09 -33.63 37.00
CA LEU A 36 9.34 -33.79 35.57
C LEU A 36 9.19 -35.25 35.10
N ALA A 37 9.48 -36.23 35.96
CA ALA A 37 9.24 -37.65 35.65
C ALA A 37 7.75 -37.96 35.42
N GLY A 38 6.85 -37.20 36.05
CA GLY A 38 5.40 -37.28 35.82
C GLY A 38 4.91 -36.59 34.55
N VAL A 39 5.75 -35.84 33.84
CA VAL A 39 5.35 -35.10 32.63
C VAL A 39 5.38 -36.04 31.43
N SER A 40 4.21 -36.33 30.87
CA SER A 40 4.11 -37.09 29.62
C SER A 40 4.19 -36.18 28.38
N PRO A 41 4.85 -36.62 27.29
CA PRO A 41 4.80 -35.93 26.01
C PRO A 41 3.37 -35.61 25.56
N GLY A 42 3.13 -34.39 25.07
CA GLY A 42 1.82 -33.94 24.59
C GLY A 42 0.80 -33.54 25.67
N ARG A 43 1.17 -33.57 26.96
CA ARG A 43 0.31 -33.05 28.04
C ARG A 43 0.39 -31.53 28.20
N LEU A 44 -0.57 -30.99 28.96
CA LEU A 44 -0.60 -29.58 29.35
C LEU A 44 0.67 -29.24 30.15
N LEU A 45 1.39 -28.21 29.72
CA LEU A 45 2.48 -27.60 30.45
C LEU A 45 2.03 -26.22 30.96
N ASP A 46 1.99 -26.04 32.28
CA ASP A 46 1.66 -24.74 32.91
C ASP A 46 2.89 -24.19 33.65
N LEU A 47 3.44 -23.11 33.11
CA LEU A 47 4.61 -22.38 33.57
C LEU A 47 4.31 -20.89 33.73
N ARG A 48 3.03 -20.52 33.89
CA ARG A 48 2.60 -19.14 34.02
C ARG A 48 3.34 -18.39 35.13
N GLY A 49 3.81 -17.19 34.83
CA GLY A 49 4.51 -16.31 35.78
C GLY A 49 5.85 -16.83 36.30
N THR A 50 6.34 -17.98 35.81
CA THR A 50 7.57 -18.62 36.31
C THR A 50 8.81 -17.98 35.70
N THR A 51 9.91 -17.94 36.45
CA THR A 51 11.21 -17.53 35.92
C THR A 51 11.96 -18.75 35.44
N LEU A 52 12.20 -18.84 34.13
CA LEU A 52 12.79 -19.98 33.46
C LEU A 52 14.26 -19.66 33.11
N THR A 53 15.17 -20.42 33.70
CA THR A 53 16.58 -20.43 33.26
C THR A 53 16.74 -21.34 32.04
N GLY A 54 17.88 -21.22 31.34
CA GLY A 54 18.19 -22.11 30.22
C GLY A 54 18.19 -23.58 30.63
N ASP A 55 18.79 -23.88 31.79
CA ASP A 55 18.86 -25.25 32.33
C ASP A 55 17.48 -25.80 32.69
N LEU A 56 16.63 -25.00 33.34
CA LEU A 56 15.27 -25.43 33.70
C LEU A 56 14.43 -25.69 32.44
N LEU A 57 14.52 -24.83 31.44
CA LEU A 57 13.84 -25.05 30.16
C LEU A 57 14.36 -26.31 29.45
N GLY A 58 15.69 -26.53 29.45
CA GLY A 58 16.31 -27.73 28.89
C GLY A 58 15.74 -29.01 29.52
N ARG A 59 15.69 -29.07 30.85
CA ARG A 59 15.12 -30.21 31.57
C ARG A 59 13.64 -30.46 31.25
N VAL A 60 12.83 -29.39 31.11
CA VAL A 60 11.42 -29.52 30.70
C VAL A 60 11.29 -30.08 29.28
N LEU A 61 12.14 -29.64 28.36
CA LEU A 61 12.13 -30.11 26.98
C LEU A 61 12.60 -31.56 26.86
N GLU A 62 13.61 -31.96 27.62
CA GLU A 62 14.08 -33.34 27.72
C GLU A 62 12.98 -34.26 28.26
N ALA A 63 12.32 -33.88 29.37
CA ALA A 63 11.24 -34.65 29.97
C ALA A 63 10.03 -34.86 29.01
N THR A 64 9.81 -33.90 28.11
CA THR A 64 8.69 -33.96 27.14
C THR A 64 9.09 -34.55 25.79
N GLY A 65 10.37 -34.87 25.59
CA GLY A 65 10.91 -35.33 24.31
C GLY A 65 10.67 -34.33 23.16
N GLY A 66 10.63 -33.03 23.47
CA GLY A 66 10.34 -31.97 22.49
C GLY A 66 8.89 -31.99 21.95
N ARG A 67 7.97 -32.70 22.60
CA ARG A 67 6.55 -32.77 22.25
C ARG A 67 5.70 -32.25 23.40
N LEU A 68 5.23 -31.03 23.25
CA LEU A 68 4.40 -30.34 24.23
C LEU A 68 2.92 -30.40 23.80
N GLY A 69 2.01 -30.46 24.76
CA GLY A 69 0.57 -30.33 24.48
C GLY A 69 0.16 -28.87 24.35
N ARG A 70 -0.88 -28.49 25.07
CA ARG A 70 -1.16 -27.08 25.36
C ARG A 70 -0.06 -26.53 26.28
N ALA A 71 0.48 -25.35 26.00
CA ALA A 71 1.52 -24.73 26.80
C ALA A 71 1.11 -23.34 27.26
N ARG A 72 1.08 -23.14 28.58
CA ARG A 72 0.73 -21.88 29.24
C ARG A 72 1.96 -21.29 29.89
N MET A 73 2.45 -20.20 29.34
CA MET A 73 3.67 -19.49 29.75
C MET A 73 3.40 -17.98 29.85
N GLU A 74 2.15 -17.61 30.12
CA GLU A 74 1.73 -16.22 30.29
C GLU A 74 2.52 -15.57 31.44
N ARG A 75 3.07 -14.37 31.19
CA ARG A 75 3.91 -13.63 32.13
C ARG A 75 5.17 -14.37 32.60
N ALA A 76 5.58 -15.44 31.91
CA ALA A 76 6.82 -16.13 32.21
C ALA A 76 8.03 -15.25 31.86
N ARG A 77 9.13 -15.41 32.59
CA ARG A 77 10.38 -14.70 32.34
C ARG A 77 11.48 -15.68 31.98
N PHE A 78 11.94 -15.65 30.75
CA PHE A 78 13.07 -16.42 30.26
C PHE A 78 14.35 -15.62 30.44
N THR A 79 15.23 -16.10 31.31
CA THR A 79 16.51 -15.45 31.63
C THR A 79 17.67 -16.01 30.81
N GLY A 80 17.54 -17.24 30.32
CA GLY A 80 18.48 -17.90 29.40
C GLY A 80 18.08 -17.76 27.93
N ASP A 81 18.92 -18.27 27.03
CA ASP A 81 18.55 -18.45 25.64
C ASP A 81 17.42 -19.50 25.54
N VAL A 82 16.39 -19.19 24.77
CA VAL A 82 15.30 -20.10 24.45
C VAL A 82 15.56 -20.68 23.07
N ARG A 83 15.83 -21.98 22.99
CA ARG A 83 16.04 -22.73 21.75
C ARG A 83 15.01 -23.84 21.66
N LEU A 84 14.00 -23.65 20.83
CA LEU A 84 12.88 -24.57 20.62
C LEU A 84 12.91 -25.16 19.21
N SER A 85 14.11 -25.41 18.70
CA SER A 85 14.31 -25.87 17.33
C SER A 85 13.65 -27.22 17.10
N GLY A 86 12.73 -27.31 16.13
CA GLY A 86 12.02 -28.54 15.79
C GLY A 86 11.04 -29.06 16.86
N VAL A 87 10.79 -28.32 17.94
CA VAL A 87 9.81 -28.68 18.97
C VAL A 87 8.41 -28.67 18.38
N THR A 88 7.57 -29.63 18.78
CA THR A 88 6.17 -29.73 18.35
C THR A 88 5.23 -29.43 19.52
N PHE A 89 4.35 -28.46 19.32
CA PHE A 89 3.27 -28.10 20.23
C PHE A 89 1.95 -28.62 19.66
N GLY A 90 1.39 -29.65 20.29
CA GLY A 90 0.15 -30.31 19.87
C GLY A 90 -1.13 -29.56 20.26
N GLY A 91 -1.04 -28.49 21.04
CA GLY A 91 -2.17 -27.66 21.43
C GLY A 91 -1.84 -26.17 21.41
N ASP A 92 -2.75 -25.35 21.94
CA ASP A 92 -2.55 -23.91 22.00
C ASP A 92 -1.35 -23.53 22.88
N VAL A 93 -0.62 -22.50 22.45
CA VAL A 93 0.52 -21.94 23.17
C VAL A 93 0.21 -20.49 23.51
N SER A 94 0.32 -20.16 24.80
CA SER A 94 0.12 -18.81 25.29
C SER A 94 1.39 -18.33 25.99
N LEU A 95 1.96 -17.25 25.46
CA LEU A 95 3.17 -16.55 25.92
C LEU A 95 2.85 -15.05 26.14
N ASP A 96 1.60 -14.75 26.44
CA ASP A 96 1.13 -13.37 26.62
C ASP A 96 1.88 -12.69 27.76
N ASP A 97 2.34 -11.47 27.51
CA ASP A 97 3.16 -10.66 28.40
C ASP A 97 4.45 -11.38 28.89
N ALA A 98 4.88 -12.45 28.21
CA ALA A 98 6.13 -13.13 28.52
C ALA A 98 7.34 -12.24 28.19
N ARG A 99 8.43 -12.43 28.92
CA ARG A 99 9.66 -11.67 28.76
C ARG A 99 10.83 -12.58 28.43
N PHE A 100 11.53 -12.28 27.34
CA PHE A 100 12.74 -12.96 26.91
C PHE A 100 13.93 -12.01 27.04
N ASP A 101 14.78 -12.26 28.04
CA ASP A 101 15.96 -11.42 28.31
C ASP A 101 17.11 -11.70 27.34
N ARG A 102 17.11 -12.88 26.71
CA ARG A 102 18.10 -13.32 25.73
C ARG A 102 17.43 -13.78 24.42
N LEU A 103 18.18 -14.51 23.57
CA LEU A 103 17.69 -15.01 22.28
C LEU A 103 16.44 -15.88 22.46
N ALA A 104 15.43 -15.68 21.62
CA ALA A 104 14.27 -16.55 21.53
C ALA A 104 14.14 -17.13 20.12
N SER A 105 14.54 -18.39 19.95
CA SER A 105 14.53 -19.09 18.67
C SER A 105 13.55 -20.25 18.69
N PHE A 106 12.61 -20.21 17.75
CA PHE A 106 11.62 -21.24 17.44
C PHE A 106 11.90 -21.88 16.08
N PHE A 107 13.16 -21.89 15.64
CA PHE A 107 13.57 -22.34 14.31
C PHE A 107 12.94 -23.70 13.93
N GLY A 108 12.13 -23.73 12.87
CA GLY A 108 11.49 -24.97 12.41
C GLY A 108 10.50 -25.62 13.39
N ALA A 109 10.09 -24.92 14.46
CA ALA A 109 9.09 -25.42 15.39
C ALA A 109 7.72 -25.58 14.72
N ARG A 110 6.91 -26.52 15.24
CA ARG A 110 5.58 -26.82 14.72
C ARG A 110 4.53 -26.57 15.78
N PHE A 111 3.49 -25.84 15.42
CA PHE A 111 2.37 -25.51 16.29
C PHE A 111 1.08 -25.98 15.64
N GLU A 112 0.44 -26.96 16.27
CA GLU A 112 -0.81 -27.54 15.79
C GLU A 112 -2.03 -26.69 16.21
N GLY A 113 -1.90 -25.92 17.30
CA GLY A 113 -2.92 -24.99 17.81
C GLY A 113 -2.61 -23.52 17.55
N ASN A 114 -3.32 -22.64 18.25
CA ASN A 114 -3.09 -21.19 18.19
C ASN A 114 -1.84 -20.81 19.01
N VAL A 115 -1.17 -19.74 18.60
CA VAL A 115 0.00 -19.20 19.31
C VAL A 115 -0.24 -17.74 19.64
N SER A 116 -0.32 -17.42 20.92
CA SER A 116 -0.44 -16.04 21.39
C SER A 116 0.85 -15.61 22.08
N LEU A 117 1.41 -14.49 21.64
CA LEU A 117 2.57 -13.79 22.21
C LEU A 117 2.19 -12.31 22.41
N ALA A 118 0.93 -12.04 22.76
CA ALA A 118 0.43 -10.69 22.85
C ALA A 118 1.11 -9.95 24.01
N GLY A 119 1.64 -8.75 23.75
CA GLY A 119 2.39 -7.98 24.74
C GLY A 119 3.76 -8.56 25.13
N ALA A 120 4.18 -9.68 24.53
CA ALA A 120 5.47 -10.30 24.82
C ALA A 120 6.63 -9.35 24.47
N ARG A 121 7.71 -9.44 25.25
CA ARG A 121 8.89 -8.57 25.10
C ARG A 121 10.14 -9.39 24.84
N PHE A 122 10.80 -9.09 23.73
CA PHE A 122 12.06 -9.70 23.32
C PHE A 122 13.16 -8.65 23.43
N ALA A 123 14.07 -8.83 24.38
CA ALA A 123 15.21 -7.94 24.58
C ALA A 123 16.31 -8.16 23.54
N ARG A 124 16.37 -9.37 22.97
CA ARG A 124 17.29 -9.79 21.92
C ARG A 124 16.49 -10.28 20.71
N GLU A 125 17.17 -10.99 19.81
CA GLU A 125 16.60 -11.48 18.57
C GLU A 125 15.45 -12.48 18.82
N LEU A 126 14.40 -12.35 18.00
CA LEU A 126 13.31 -13.30 17.90
C LEU A 126 13.41 -14.01 16.54
N SER A 127 13.47 -15.35 16.55
CA SER A 127 13.50 -16.14 15.31
C SER A 127 12.33 -17.10 15.24
N PHE A 128 11.47 -16.87 14.25
CA PHE A 128 10.38 -17.74 13.78
C PHE A 128 10.73 -18.31 12.39
N HIS A 129 12.01 -18.36 12.04
CA HIS A 129 12.44 -18.86 10.74
C HIS A 129 11.98 -20.31 10.52
N GLY A 130 11.31 -20.55 9.39
CA GLY A 130 10.82 -21.89 9.02
C GLY A 130 9.76 -22.47 9.96
N VAL A 131 9.17 -21.68 10.87
CA VAL A 131 8.08 -22.15 11.75
C VAL A 131 6.85 -22.52 10.92
N ALA A 132 6.15 -23.59 11.31
CA ALA A 132 4.84 -23.91 10.79
C ALA A 132 3.79 -23.82 11.89
N VAL A 133 2.82 -22.91 11.73
CA VAL A 133 1.67 -22.77 12.62
C VAL A 133 0.40 -23.10 11.85
N ARG A 134 -0.34 -24.11 12.31
CA ARG A 134 -1.66 -24.40 11.76
C ARG A 134 -2.69 -23.38 12.21
N GLY A 135 -2.74 -23.08 13.51
CA GLY A 135 -3.65 -22.08 14.10
C GLY A 135 -3.31 -20.62 13.78
N HIS A 136 -3.99 -19.71 14.48
CA HIS A 136 -3.72 -18.28 14.39
C HIS A 136 -2.49 -17.91 15.24
N VAL A 137 -1.70 -16.95 14.75
CA VAL A 137 -0.60 -16.34 15.52
C VAL A 137 -0.95 -14.90 15.89
N SER A 138 -0.81 -14.54 17.16
CA SER A 138 -0.86 -13.14 17.62
C SER A 138 0.47 -12.71 18.23
N LEU A 139 0.98 -11.58 17.75
CA LEU A 139 2.09 -10.79 18.28
C LEU A 139 1.58 -9.36 18.60
N ASP A 140 0.30 -9.22 18.91
CA ASP A 140 -0.31 -7.91 19.13
C ASP A 140 0.37 -7.20 20.31
N ARG A 141 0.78 -5.95 20.11
CA ARG A 141 1.52 -5.15 21.09
C ARG A 141 2.84 -5.78 21.55
N ALA A 142 3.35 -6.81 20.86
CA ALA A 142 4.66 -7.38 21.16
C ALA A 142 5.77 -6.37 20.83
N VAL A 143 6.87 -6.45 21.57
CA VAL A 143 8.04 -5.57 21.42
C VAL A 143 9.27 -6.41 21.12
N MET A 144 9.79 -6.26 19.91
CA MET A 144 11.03 -6.86 19.45
C MET A 144 12.10 -5.78 19.44
N SER A 145 12.96 -5.78 20.47
CA SER A 145 13.98 -4.73 20.69
C SER A 145 15.17 -4.87 19.74
N ARG A 146 15.32 -6.05 19.12
CA ARG A 146 16.34 -6.41 18.13
C ARG A 146 15.66 -7.10 16.96
N ASP A 147 16.44 -7.79 16.15
CA ASP A 147 15.99 -8.35 14.89
C ASP A 147 14.90 -9.40 15.11
N ALA A 148 13.94 -9.42 14.19
CA ALA A 148 12.79 -10.30 14.21
C ALA A 148 12.69 -11.03 12.87
N LEU A 149 13.00 -12.33 12.88
CA LEU A 149 13.19 -13.14 11.69
C LEU A 149 12.00 -14.09 11.51
N PHE A 150 11.17 -13.86 10.49
CA PHE A 150 10.01 -14.67 10.12
C PHE A 150 10.15 -15.27 8.72
N SER A 151 11.36 -15.32 8.18
CA SER A 151 11.59 -15.85 6.83
C SER A 151 11.17 -17.32 6.74
N GLN A 152 10.55 -17.70 5.62
CA GLN A 152 10.04 -19.05 5.36
C GLN A 152 9.01 -19.57 6.39
N ALA A 153 8.44 -18.70 7.24
CA ALA A 153 7.39 -19.09 8.16
C ALA A 153 6.06 -19.37 7.42
N ASP A 154 5.31 -20.37 7.88
CA ASP A 154 3.99 -20.75 7.39
C ASP A 154 2.93 -20.47 8.46
N PHE A 155 2.09 -19.46 8.22
CA PHE A 155 1.01 -19.04 9.09
C PHE A 155 -0.33 -19.47 8.47
N GLY A 156 -0.75 -20.72 8.72
CA GLY A 156 -1.90 -21.35 8.07
C GLY A 156 -3.20 -20.56 8.21
N HIS A 157 -3.53 -20.14 9.44
CA HIS A 157 -4.72 -19.33 9.72
C HIS A 157 -4.41 -17.82 9.92
N GLY A 158 -3.20 -17.38 9.56
CA GLY A 158 -2.83 -15.97 9.53
C GLY A 158 -2.08 -15.46 10.76
N LEU A 159 -1.66 -14.20 10.67
CA LEU A 159 -0.76 -13.54 11.62
C LEU A 159 -1.31 -12.16 12.01
N SER A 160 -1.45 -11.89 13.30
CA SER A 160 -1.75 -10.57 13.83
C SER A 160 -0.52 -9.97 14.51
N CYS A 161 -0.16 -8.76 14.13
CA CYS A 161 0.93 -7.95 14.67
C CYS A 161 0.43 -6.53 14.97
N GLU A 162 -0.81 -6.40 15.44
CA GLU A 162 -1.43 -5.09 15.65
C GLU A 162 -0.69 -4.31 16.74
N ARG A 163 -0.30 -3.07 16.43
CA ARG A 163 0.47 -2.19 17.32
C ARG A 163 1.76 -2.83 17.84
N ALA A 164 2.28 -3.85 17.16
CA ALA A 164 3.58 -4.44 17.48
C ALA A 164 4.71 -3.46 17.14
N ARG A 165 5.82 -3.57 17.87
CA ARG A 165 7.00 -2.72 17.71
C ARG A 165 8.21 -3.57 17.34
N PHE A 166 8.76 -3.31 16.16
CA PHE A 166 9.96 -3.93 15.62
C PHE A 166 11.08 -2.87 15.62
N ASP A 167 11.88 -2.81 16.69
CA ASP A 167 12.97 -1.83 16.82
C ASP A 167 14.24 -2.23 16.06
N GLY A 168 14.42 -3.53 15.79
CA GLY A 168 15.47 -4.06 14.93
C GLY A 168 15.00 -4.30 13.49
N TYR A 169 15.82 -5.01 12.72
CA TYR A 169 15.45 -5.45 11.38
C TYR A 169 14.31 -6.46 11.44
N ALA A 170 13.31 -6.31 10.57
CA ALA A 170 12.20 -7.27 10.45
C ALA A 170 12.23 -7.90 9.06
N THR A 171 12.22 -9.23 8.99
CA THR A 171 12.14 -9.96 7.72
C THR A 171 11.02 -11.00 7.73
N PHE A 172 10.24 -11.01 6.65
CA PHE A 172 9.20 -11.98 6.36
C PHE A 172 9.47 -12.68 5.04
N ASP A 173 10.73 -12.66 4.56
CA ASP A 173 11.07 -13.11 3.21
C ASP A 173 10.66 -14.58 2.98
N GLY A 174 9.80 -14.80 1.98
CA GLY A 174 9.26 -16.11 1.63
C GLY A 174 8.21 -16.67 2.61
N ALA A 175 7.69 -15.86 3.53
CA ALA A 175 6.61 -16.31 4.42
C ALA A 175 5.31 -16.59 3.65
N ARG A 176 4.49 -17.50 4.18
CA ARG A 176 3.14 -17.83 3.67
C ARG A 176 2.09 -17.41 4.71
N LEU A 177 1.21 -16.49 4.34
CA LEU A 177 0.22 -15.87 5.21
C LEU A 177 -1.18 -16.39 4.86
N GLY A 178 -1.46 -17.66 5.13
CA GLY A 178 -2.65 -18.39 4.65
C GLY A 178 -3.93 -17.56 4.60
N ALA A 179 -4.52 -17.24 5.75
CA ALA A 179 -5.71 -16.37 5.84
C ALA A 179 -5.40 -14.86 5.77
N GLY A 180 -4.13 -14.47 5.77
CA GLY A 180 -3.62 -13.10 5.72
C GLY A 180 -2.86 -12.67 6.97
N ALA A 181 -2.26 -11.48 6.92
CA ALA A 181 -1.58 -10.87 8.05
C ALA A 181 -1.99 -9.40 8.27
N ALA A 182 -2.16 -9.03 9.54
CA ALA A 182 -2.53 -7.68 9.96
C ALA A 182 -1.38 -7.04 10.75
N PHE A 183 -0.90 -5.89 10.29
CA PHE A 183 0.14 -5.06 10.90
C PHE A 183 -0.42 -3.68 11.27
N ARG A 184 -1.70 -3.63 11.66
CA ARG A 184 -2.40 -2.37 11.89
C ARG A 184 -1.73 -1.57 13.00
N GLY A 185 -1.29 -0.35 12.71
CA GLY A 185 -0.59 0.49 13.66
C GLY A 185 0.78 -0.04 14.12
N ALA A 186 1.33 -1.05 13.44
CA ALA A 186 2.66 -1.58 13.76
C ALA A 186 3.74 -0.56 13.44
N ARG A 187 4.86 -0.62 14.17
CA ARG A 187 6.01 0.27 13.99
C ARG A 187 7.26 -0.52 13.65
N PHE A 188 7.93 -0.12 12.56
CA PHE A 188 9.20 -0.67 12.12
C PHE A 188 10.27 0.42 12.23
N GLY A 189 11.14 0.28 13.24
CA GLY A 189 12.21 1.24 13.54
C GLY A 189 13.42 1.11 12.62
N ARG A 190 13.59 -0.05 11.99
CA ARG A 190 14.63 -0.35 10.98
C ARG A 190 13.98 -0.96 9.75
N THR A 191 14.81 -1.36 8.78
CA THR A 191 14.36 -1.85 7.49
C THR A 191 13.41 -3.04 7.63
N LEU A 192 12.28 -2.96 6.95
CA LEU A 192 11.35 -4.07 6.76
C LEU A 192 11.61 -4.73 5.41
N SER A 193 11.91 -6.02 5.44
CA SER A 193 11.96 -6.86 4.25
C SER A 193 10.76 -7.80 4.23
N PHE A 194 9.91 -7.64 3.23
CA PHE A 194 8.71 -8.45 3.03
C PHE A 194 8.71 -8.95 1.59
N ARG A 195 9.72 -9.72 1.20
CA ARG A 195 9.89 -10.15 -0.20
C ARG A 195 9.36 -11.55 -0.45
N LYS A 196 8.75 -11.76 -1.62
CA LYS A 196 8.23 -13.07 -2.06
C LYS A 196 7.21 -13.66 -1.07
N VAL A 197 6.42 -12.81 -0.44
CA VAL A 197 5.38 -13.26 0.50
C VAL A 197 4.11 -13.61 -0.25
N SER A 198 3.46 -14.71 0.14
CA SER A 198 2.15 -15.08 -0.38
C SER A 198 1.06 -14.92 0.68
N GLY A 199 -0.16 -14.61 0.21
CA GLY A 199 -1.29 -14.29 1.08
C GLY A 199 -1.53 -12.78 1.21
N ASN A 200 -2.63 -12.43 1.87
CA ASN A 200 -3.04 -11.03 2.03
C ASN A 200 -2.23 -10.37 3.16
N ALA A 201 -1.90 -9.08 3.03
CA ALA A 201 -1.19 -8.33 4.05
C ALA A 201 -1.75 -6.91 4.20
N ALA A 202 -2.05 -6.50 5.43
CA ALA A 202 -2.59 -5.18 5.74
C ALA A 202 -1.67 -4.42 6.70
N PHE A 203 -1.06 -3.35 6.22
CA PHE A 203 -0.21 -2.41 6.95
C PHE A 203 -0.94 -1.10 7.27
N GLU A 204 -2.23 -1.20 7.61
CA GLU A 204 -3.05 -0.01 7.85
C GLU A 204 -2.51 0.83 9.01
N ALA A 205 -2.29 2.12 8.78
CA ALA A 205 -1.70 3.03 9.76
C ALA A 205 -0.34 2.55 10.33
N ALA A 206 0.36 1.64 9.65
CA ALA A 206 1.70 1.23 10.03
C ALA A 206 2.70 2.36 9.81
N HIS A 207 3.78 2.37 10.59
CA HIS A 207 4.85 3.36 10.47
C HIS A 207 6.18 2.68 10.18
N PHE A 208 6.79 3.04 9.05
CA PHE A 208 8.12 2.60 8.63
C PHE A 208 9.09 3.76 8.80
N ALA A 209 9.91 3.72 9.85
CA ALA A 209 10.92 4.75 10.12
C ALA A 209 12.15 4.64 9.22
N ALA A 210 12.34 3.49 8.56
CA ALA A 210 13.42 3.20 7.62
C ALA A 210 12.84 2.53 6.36
N ASP A 211 13.72 2.03 5.47
CA ASP A 211 13.30 1.49 4.18
C ASP A 211 12.35 0.29 4.32
N ALA A 212 11.30 0.28 3.50
CA ALA A 212 10.33 -0.80 3.44
C ALA A 212 10.31 -1.40 2.03
N TYR A 213 10.62 -2.70 1.94
CA TYR A 213 10.56 -3.47 0.69
C TYR A 213 9.41 -4.46 0.77
N LEU A 214 8.33 -4.19 0.05
CA LEU A 214 7.09 -4.96 0.09
C LEU A 214 6.86 -5.64 -1.24
N SER A 215 6.92 -6.97 -1.26
CA SER A 215 6.56 -7.77 -2.41
C SER A 215 5.63 -8.91 -2.04
N ALA A 216 4.40 -8.81 -2.53
CA ALA A 216 3.31 -9.73 -2.21
C ALA A 216 2.56 -10.18 -3.47
N THR A 217 2.02 -11.40 -3.42
CA THR A 217 1.13 -11.96 -4.46
C THR A 217 -0.35 -11.97 -4.07
N GLY A 218 -0.68 -11.66 -2.81
CA GLY A 218 -2.06 -11.43 -2.34
C GLY A 218 -2.40 -9.95 -2.20
N ARG A 219 -3.62 -9.64 -1.74
CA ARG A 219 -4.06 -8.26 -1.53
C ARG A 219 -3.13 -7.56 -0.54
N LEU A 220 -2.65 -6.38 -0.91
CA LEU A 220 -1.77 -5.56 -0.07
C LEU A 220 -2.48 -4.24 0.26
N SER A 221 -2.61 -3.92 1.55
CA SER A 221 -3.11 -2.61 2.00
C SER A 221 -2.04 -1.89 2.79
N LEU A 222 -1.84 -0.61 2.47
CA LEU A 222 -1.01 0.37 3.17
C LEU A 222 -1.83 1.61 3.51
N ALA A 223 -3.15 1.45 3.66
CA ALA A 223 -4.04 2.57 3.90
C ALA A 223 -3.60 3.36 5.15
N ARG A 224 -3.35 4.67 4.98
CA ARG A 224 -2.85 5.58 6.02
C ARG A 224 -1.50 5.22 6.62
N ALA A 225 -0.72 4.35 5.97
CA ALA A 225 0.62 4.03 6.41
C ALA A 225 1.56 5.24 6.24
N ARG A 226 2.60 5.31 7.06
CA ARG A 226 3.63 6.36 6.99
C ARG A 226 4.98 5.73 6.74
N ALA A 227 5.74 6.26 5.79
CA ALA A 227 7.11 5.87 5.51
C ALA A 227 8.03 7.10 5.55
N ASP A 228 8.98 7.11 6.48
CA ASP A 228 9.92 8.23 6.64
C ASP A 228 11.09 8.15 5.64
N ALA A 229 11.33 6.95 5.09
CA ALA A 229 12.41 6.67 4.14
C ALA A 229 11.84 6.06 2.83
N THR A 230 12.56 5.13 2.21
CA THR A 230 12.16 4.55 0.92
C THR A 230 11.01 3.56 1.08
N LEU A 231 10.03 3.64 0.18
CA LEU A 231 8.96 2.65 0.04
C LEU A 231 9.03 2.00 -1.36
N ASP A 232 9.49 0.75 -1.45
CA ASP A 232 9.40 -0.07 -2.67
C ASP A 232 8.28 -1.10 -2.51
N VAL A 233 7.29 -1.01 -3.39
CA VAL A 233 6.14 -1.92 -3.47
C VAL A 233 6.17 -2.62 -4.82
N THR A 234 6.28 -3.94 -4.81
CA THR A 234 6.27 -4.76 -6.02
C THR A 234 5.20 -5.85 -5.90
N VAL A 235 4.14 -5.72 -6.68
CA VAL A 235 2.98 -6.62 -6.63
C VAL A 235 2.67 -7.24 -7.99
N ALA A 236 2.11 -8.45 -7.94
CA ALA A 236 1.70 -9.18 -9.13
C ALA A 236 0.36 -9.87 -8.93
N ARG A 237 -0.55 -9.68 -9.89
CA ARG A 237 -1.90 -10.28 -9.93
C ARG A 237 -2.76 -10.00 -8.70
N CYS A 238 -2.62 -8.82 -8.09
CA CYS A 238 -3.41 -8.43 -6.92
C CYS A 238 -3.73 -6.92 -6.90
N GLY A 239 -4.66 -6.53 -6.02
CA GLY A 239 -4.97 -5.11 -5.77
C GLY A 239 -4.14 -4.56 -4.62
N VAL A 240 -3.73 -3.30 -4.75
CA VAL A 240 -3.00 -2.54 -3.72
C VAL A 240 -3.76 -1.30 -3.30
N ASP A 241 -4.01 -1.18 -2.00
CA ASP A 241 -4.63 0.00 -1.39
C ASP A 241 -3.52 0.88 -0.77
N LEU A 242 -3.23 2.03 -1.38
CA LEU A 242 -2.27 3.04 -0.90
C LEU A 242 -2.99 4.31 -0.42
N ARG A 243 -4.29 4.22 -0.10
CA ARG A 243 -5.08 5.41 0.24
C ARG A 243 -4.55 6.11 1.48
N GLY A 244 -4.34 7.40 1.39
CA GLY A 244 -3.83 8.22 2.48
C GLY A 244 -2.41 7.86 2.93
N VAL A 245 -1.64 7.12 2.13
CA VAL A 245 -0.24 6.82 2.47
C VAL A 245 0.57 8.11 2.49
N GLU A 246 1.42 8.28 3.49
CA GLU A 246 2.35 9.40 3.60
C GLU A 246 3.78 8.89 3.45
N VAL A 247 4.50 9.35 2.43
CA VAL A 247 5.89 8.95 2.20
C VAL A 247 6.78 10.18 2.11
N ALA A 248 7.76 10.27 3.00
CA ALA A 248 8.75 11.33 3.01
C ALA A 248 9.89 11.09 2.01
N GLY A 249 10.34 9.82 1.89
CA GLY A 249 11.42 9.42 0.99
C GLY A 249 10.96 9.06 -0.43
N ALA A 250 11.81 8.33 -1.15
CA ALA A 250 11.52 7.88 -2.51
C ALA A 250 10.46 6.77 -2.52
N THR A 251 9.56 6.81 -3.49
CA THR A 251 8.49 5.80 -3.65
C THR A 251 8.62 5.10 -5.00
N ALA A 252 8.67 3.78 -5.00
CA ALA A 252 8.65 2.96 -6.20
C ALA A 252 7.53 1.93 -6.11
N VAL A 253 6.55 2.02 -7.00
CA VAL A 253 5.44 1.06 -7.09
C VAL A 253 5.52 0.35 -8.44
N LYS A 254 5.68 -0.96 -8.42
CA LYS A 254 5.77 -1.83 -9.60
C LYS A 254 4.57 -2.77 -9.61
N LEU A 255 3.70 -2.58 -10.59
CA LEU A 255 2.47 -3.34 -10.78
C LEU A 255 2.63 -4.29 -11.96
N THR A 256 2.28 -5.57 -11.77
CA THR A 256 2.17 -6.55 -12.86
C THR A 256 0.77 -7.16 -12.82
N ASP A 257 -0.04 -6.94 -13.85
CA ASP A 257 -1.46 -7.34 -13.90
C ASP A 257 -2.23 -6.97 -12.61
N SER A 258 -2.00 -5.76 -12.10
CA SER A 258 -2.42 -5.32 -10.76
C SER A 258 -3.03 -3.92 -10.78
N SER A 259 -3.93 -3.62 -9.86
CA SER A 259 -4.50 -2.28 -9.70
C SER A 259 -4.03 -1.61 -8.40
N ALA A 260 -3.84 -0.29 -8.44
CA ALA A 260 -3.50 0.50 -7.26
C ALA A 260 -4.47 1.67 -7.05
N ASP A 261 -4.78 1.94 -5.77
CA ASP A 261 -5.55 3.11 -5.35
C ASP A 261 -4.65 4.03 -4.51
N LEU A 262 -4.44 5.28 -4.93
CA LEU A 262 -3.59 6.26 -4.24
C LEU A 262 -4.38 7.44 -3.68
N GLU A 263 -5.70 7.34 -3.52
CA GLU A 263 -6.52 8.46 -3.05
C GLU A 263 -6.01 9.06 -1.74
N GLY A 264 -5.78 10.37 -1.72
CA GLY A 264 -5.26 11.11 -0.56
C GLY A 264 -3.78 10.86 -0.24
N ALA A 265 -3.02 10.18 -1.10
CA ALA A 265 -1.61 9.90 -0.85
C ALA A 265 -0.76 11.19 -0.84
N VAL A 266 0.17 11.29 0.10
CA VAL A 266 1.13 12.40 0.24
C VAL A 266 2.53 11.86 -0.03
N LEU A 267 3.08 12.17 -1.20
CA LEU A 267 4.38 11.70 -1.67
C LEU A 267 5.33 12.90 -1.77
N ARG A 268 6.20 13.07 -0.76
CA ARG A 268 7.10 14.23 -0.67
C ARG A 268 8.37 14.03 -1.50
N GLY A 269 8.90 12.82 -1.53
CA GLY A 269 10.04 12.44 -2.37
C GLY A 269 9.63 12.06 -3.79
N PRO A 270 10.61 11.72 -4.66
CA PRO A 270 10.32 11.28 -6.02
C PRO A 270 9.52 9.99 -6.01
N ALA A 271 8.42 9.96 -6.75
CA ALA A 271 7.53 8.81 -6.84
C ALA A 271 7.45 8.27 -8.27
N VAL A 272 7.61 6.95 -8.42
CA VAL A 272 7.47 6.26 -9.70
C VAL A 272 6.46 5.13 -9.54
N VAL A 273 5.39 5.17 -10.33
CA VAL A 273 4.41 4.08 -10.45
C VAL A 273 4.52 3.52 -11.86
N SER A 274 4.85 2.25 -11.96
CA SER A 274 5.06 1.55 -13.22
C SER A 274 4.17 0.33 -13.33
N GLY A 275 3.58 0.14 -14.49
CA GLY A 275 2.71 -0.98 -14.82
C GLY A 275 3.29 -1.88 -15.91
N ARG A 276 2.97 -3.17 -15.82
CA ARG A 276 3.14 -4.16 -16.90
C ARG A 276 1.84 -4.96 -17.05
N GLY A 277 1.54 -5.37 -18.28
CA GLY A 277 0.32 -6.12 -18.57
C GLY A 277 -0.95 -5.30 -18.30
N ARG A 278 -1.96 -5.92 -17.69
CA ARG A 278 -3.23 -5.25 -17.33
C ARG A 278 -3.11 -4.53 -15.99
N SER A 279 -2.16 -3.60 -15.89
CA SER A 279 -1.94 -2.82 -14.67
C SER A 279 -2.56 -1.43 -14.78
N GLY A 280 -3.21 -0.95 -13.72
CA GLY A 280 -3.88 0.34 -13.74
C GLY A 280 -3.94 1.03 -12.38
N VAL A 281 -4.32 2.29 -12.39
CA VAL A 281 -4.54 3.08 -11.18
C VAL A 281 -6.00 3.53 -11.15
N SER A 282 -6.72 3.27 -10.05
CA SER A 282 -8.14 3.58 -9.92
C SER A 282 -8.40 5.03 -9.50
N SER A 283 -7.59 5.57 -8.60
CA SER A 283 -7.77 6.92 -8.05
C SER A 283 -6.43 7.58 -7.75
N LEU A 284 -6.31 8.83 -8.17
CA LEU A 284 -5.27 9.81 -7.83
C LEU A 284 -5.91 11.06 -7.20
N ARG A 285 -7.12 10.90 -6.65
CA ARG A 285 -7.83 12.00 -6.00
C ARG A 285 -7.05 12.51 -4.81
N GLU A 286 -7.02 13.83 -4.64
CA GLU A 286 -6.41 14.49 -3.47
C GLU A 286 -4.93 14.12 -3.24
N VAL A 287 -4.25 13.59 -4.28
CA VAL A 287 -2.84 13.23 -4.19
C VAL A 287 -1.98 14.49 -4.13
N GLN A 288 -1.02 14.47 -3.21
CA GLN A 288 -0.03 15.51 -3.05
C GLN A 288 1.34 14.95 -3.42
N ALA A 289 1.75 15.14 -4.68
CA ALA A 289 3.05 14.69 -5.17
C ALA A 289 3.67 15.75 -6.07
N ALA A 290 4.87 16.25 -5.71
CA ALA A 290 5.59 17.25 -6.51
C ALA A 290 6.32 16.64 -7.71
N ASP A 291 6.77 15.38 -7.59
CA ASP A 291 7.35 14.60 -8.68
C ASP A 291 6.76 13.19 -8.67
N LEU A 292 5.81 12.96 -9.58
CA LEU A 292 5.17 11.66 -9.77
C LEU A 292 5.28 11.25 -11.24
N THR A 293 5.92 10.11 -11.49
CA THR A 293 6.01 9.54 -12.83
C THR A 293 5.13 8.29 -12.93
N LEU A 294 4.16 8.32 -13.84
CA LEU A 294 3.27 7.20 -14.17
C LEU A 294 3.74 6.59 -15.50
N HIS A 295 3.98 5.28 -15.53
CA HIS A 295 4.53 4.60 -16.70
C HIS A 295 3.81 3.28 -17.03
N GLY A 296 3.28 3.12 -18.24
CA GLY A 296 2.75 1.83 -18.70
C GLY A 296 1.48 1.39 -17.96
N LEU A 297 0.61 2.33 -17.61
CA LEU A 297 -0.58 2.10 -16.79
C LEU A 297 -1.88 2.36 -17.57
N ASP A 298 -2.91 1.58 -17.29
CA ASP A 298 -4.29 1.90 -17.66
C ASP A 298 -4.87 2.90 -16.66
N LEU A 299 -5.12 4.11 -17.15
CA LEU A 299 -5.71 5.23 -16.42
C LEU A 299 -7.13 5.54 -16.93
N SER A 300 -7.75 4.65 -17.70
CA SER A 300 -9.06 4.88 -18.33
C SER A 300 -10.21 5.05 -17.33
N ALA A 301 -10.07 4.48 -16.13
CA ALA A 301 -11.00 4.65 -15.03
C ALA A 301 -10.44 5.53 -13.89
N CYS A 302 -9.26 6.13 -14.08
CA CYS A 302 -8.56 6.86 -13.04
C CYS A 302 -9.18 8.23 -12.79
N ARG A 303 -9.47 8.53 -11.52
CA ARG A 303 -9.97 9.84 -11.06
C ARG A 303 -8.83 10.73 -10.59
N PHE A 304 -8.82 12.00 -11.00
CA PHE A 304 -7.77 12.98 -10.70
C PHE A 304 -8.26 14.19 -9.90
N ALA A 305 -9.53 14.21 -9.49
CA ALA A 305 -10.12 15.32 -8.76
C ALA A 305 -9.32 15.69 -7.49
N GLY A 306 -8.98 16.97 -7.32
CA GLY A 306 -8.26 17.46 -6.13
C GLY A 306 -6.74 17.20 -6.13
N LEU A 307 -6.14 16.75 -7.23
CA LEU A 307 -4.69 16.61 -7.37
C LEU A 307 -3.98 17.96 -7.14
N ALA A 308 -3.09 18.04 -6.14
CA ALA A 308 -2.51 19.31 -5.70
C ALA A 308 -1.49 19.91 -6.68
N HIS A 309 -0.67 19.07 -7.31
CA HIS A 309 0.43 19.50 -8.20
C HIS A 309 0.36 18.79 -9.56
N PRO A 310 -0.63 19.11 -10.41
CA PRO A 310 -0.79 18.43 -11.71
C PRO A 310 0.43 18.59 -12.63
N ALA A 311 1.17 19.71 -12.53
CA ALA A 311 2.40 19.96 -13.28
C ALA A 311 3.58 19.05 -12.90
N GLY A 312 3.55 18.47 -11.70
CA GLY A 312 4.54 17.51 -11.20
C GLY A 312 4.31 16.08 -11.68
N VAL A 313 3.14 15.81 -12.29
CA VAL A 313 2.78 14.47 -12.76
C VAL A 313 3.19 14.28 -14.21
N ARG A 314 4.16 13.39 -14.42
CA ARG A 314 4.62 12.95 -15.75
C ARG A 314 3.93 11.64 -16.11
N VAL A 315 3.31 11.60 -17.28
CA VAL A 315 2.61 10.40 -17.76
C VAL A 315 3.30 9.89 -19.01
N LYS A 316 3.72 8.62 -19.01
CA LYS A 316 4.41 7.97 -20.12
C LYS A 316 3.77 6.63 -20.44
N ASP A 317 3.46 6.41 -21.72
CA ASP A 317 2.92 5.14 -22.24
C ASP A 317 1.67 4.66 -21.48
N CYS A 318 0.80 5.59 -21.06
CA CYS A 318 -0.45 5.28 -20.35
C CYS A 318 -1.67 5.32 -21.27
N VAL A 319 -2.69 4.51 -20.94
CA VAL A 319 -3.96 4.46 -21.66
C VAL A 319 -4.99 5.30 -20.94
N PHE A 320 -5.70 6.17 -21.67
CA PHE A 320 -6.76 7.01 -21.14
C PHE A 320 -8.13 6.60 -21.66
N ALA A 321 -9.17 7.13 -21.01
CA ALA A 321 -10.54 6.98 -21.47
C ALA A 321 -10.75 7.69 -22.81
N LEU A 322 -11.59 7.15 -23.68
CA LEU A 322 -11.99 7.81 -24.94
C LEU A 322 -13.37 8.46 -24.83
N THR A 323 -13.59 9.59 -25.51
CA THR A 323 -14.95 10.12 -25.68
C THR A 323 -15.89 9.09 -26.31
N PRO A 324 -17.15 8.97 -25.83
CA PRO A 324 -18.13 8.12 -26.49
C PRO A 324 -18.36 8.59 -27.94
N ARG A 325 -18.55 7.63 -28.86
CA ARG A 325 -18.88 7.93 -30.26
C ARG A 325 -20.31 8.47 -30.31
N GLY A 326 -20.52 9.65 -30.91
CA GLY A 326 -21.88 10.11 -31.17
C GLY A 326 -21.98 11.57 -31.62
N VAL A 327 -23.07 11.85 -32.31
CA VAL A 327 -23.55 13.19 -32.64
C VAL A 327 -24.54 13.59 -31.54
N GLN A 328 -24.23 14.61 -30.74
CA GLN A 328 -25.22 15.18 -29.82
C GLN A 328 -25.99 16.29 -30.54
N VAL A 329 -27.32 16.11 -30.59
CA VAL A 329 -28.25 17.13 -31.09
C VAL A 329 -28.54 18.10 -29.94
N SER A 330 -28.22 19.36 -30.15
CA SER A 330 -28.40 20.46 -29.19
C SER A 330 -29.49 21.40 -29.70
N LEU A 331 -30.46 21.78 -28.86
CA LEU A 331 -31.46 22.82 -29.17
C LEU A 331 -30.86 24.23 -29.30
N ARG A 332 -29.59 24.42 -28.91
CA ARG A 332 -28.83 25.67 -29.06
C ARG A 332 -27.78 25.54 -30.15
N TRP A 333 -27.65 26.59 -30.97
CA TRP A 333 -26.73 26.62 -32.08
C TRP A 333 -25.25 26.55 -31.61
N PRO A 334 -24.39 25.70 -32.24
CA PRO A 334 -24.70 24.82 -33.36
C PRO A 334 -25.46 23.54 -32.94
N VAL A 335 -26.45 23.16 -33.76
CA VAL A 335 -27.44 22.09 -33.51
C VAL A 335 -26.84 20.69 -33.51
N LEU A 336 -25.72 20.50 -34.22
CA LEU A 336 -24.99 19.23 -34.33
C LEU A 336 -23.60 19.40 -33.75
N ARG A 337 -23.28 18.69 -32.67
CA ARG A 337 -21.90 18.57 -32.17
C ARG A 337 -21.34 17.21 -32.56
N TRP A 338 -20.32 17.25 -33.44
CA TRP A 338 -19.49 16.10 -33.76
C TRP A 338 -18.37 16.00 -32.73
N PHE A 339 -18.36 14.92 -31.94
CA PHE A 339 -17.22 14.61 -31.09
C PHE A 339 -16.22 13.75 -31.86
N SER A 340 -15.01 14.27 -32.07
CA SER A 340 -13.86 13.45 -32.46
C SER A 340 -13.47 12.53 -31.30
N ARG A 341 -12.93 11.34 -31.62
CA ARG A 341 -12.32 10.47 -30.61
C ARG A 341 -11.12 11.19 -30.01
N ARG A 342 -11.18 11.51 -28.72
CA ARG A 342 -10.07 12.08 -27.95
C ARG A 342 -9.88 11.34 -26.63
N SER A 343 -8.67 11.41 -26.11
CA SER A 343 -8.34 10.98 -24.75
C SER A 343 -8.94 11.95 -23.73
N VAL A 344 -9.63 11.42 -22.73
CA VAL A 344 -10.27 12.18 -21.65
C VAL A 344 -9.99 11.56 -20.29
N LEU A 345 -10.00 12.39 -19.26
CA LEU A 345 -9.97 11.97 -17.87
C LEU A 345 -11.33 11.36 -17.48
N ALA A 346 -11.32 10.36 -16.59
CA ALA A 346 -12.56 9.73 -16.14
C ALA A 346 -13.50 10.73 -15.42
N ASP A 347 -12.93 11.75 -14.78
CA ASP A 347 -13.68 12.82 -14.10
C ASP A 347 -14.59 13.61 -15.08
N GLU A 348 -14.19 13.76 -16.34
CA GLU A 348 -15.01 14.43 -17.37
C GLU A 348 -16.25 13.61 -17.74
N ARG A 349 -16.13 12.27 -17.75
CA ARG A 349 -17.29 11.38 -18.00
C ARG A 349 -18.24 11.38 -16.81
N GLY A 350 -17.71 11.39 -15.59
CA GLY A 350 -18.52 11.49 -14.37
C GLY A 350 -19.32 12.79 -14.32
N ALA A 351 -18.76 13.90 -14.79
CA ALA A 351 -19.45 15.19 -14.88
C ALA A 351 -20.51 15.27 -16.00
N ALA A 352 -20.51 14.34 -16.96
CA ALA A 352 -21.43 14.32 -18.09
C ALA A 352 -22.62 13.34 -17.92
N GLY A 353 -22.62 12.50 -16.88
CA GLY A 353 -23.70 11.58 -16.53
C GLY A 353 -24.57 12.10 -15.38
N GLU A 354 -25.75 11.50 -15.17
CA GLU A 354 -26.57 11.74 -13.98
C GLU A 354 -25.73 11.49 -12.71
N PRO A 355 -25.80 12.36 -11.70
CA PRO A 355 -24.99 12.24 -10.49
C PRO A 355 -25.32 10.92 -9.77
N VAL A 356 -24.40 9.97 -9.82
CA VAL A 356 -24.45 8.78 -8.95
C VAL A 356 -24.15 9.27 -7.53
N SER A 357 -25.22 9.47 -6.77
CA SER A 357 -25.26 9.62 -5.31
C SER A 357 -24.09 10.37 -4.65
N GLY A 358 -24.26 11.68 -4.45
CA GLY A 358 -23.69 12.39 -3.29
C GLY A 358 -22.30 13.02 -3.43
N GLU A 359 -21.58 12.86 -4.54
CA GLU A 359 -20.30 13.57 -4.75
C GLU A 359 -20.49 14.84 -5.60
N PRO A 360 -19.96 16.02 -5.18
CA PRO A 360 -20.02 17.23 -5.99
C PRO A 360 -19.21 17.03 -7.27
N GLY A 361 -19.86 17.20 -8.42
CA GLY A 361 -19.21 17.10 -9.73
C GLY A 361 -18.00 18.05 -9.83
N VAL A 362 -16.93 17.59 -10.46
CA VAL A 362 -15.71 18.40 -10.63
C VAL A 362 -16.03 19.61 -11.50
N SER A 363 -15.73 20.81 -11.00
CA SER A 363 -16.03 22.03 -11.74
C SER A 363 -15.25 22.08 -13.08
N PRO A 364 -15.82 22.67 -14.14
CA PRO A 364 -15.10 22.86 -15.40
C PRO A 364 -13.77 23.64 -15.23
N GLU A 365 -13.70 24.57 -14.27
CA GLU A 365 -12.46 25.28 -13.96
C GLU A 365 -11.37 24.34 -13.43
N THR A 366 -11.75 23.46 -12.49
CA THR A 366 -10.84 22.45 -11.93
C THR A 366 -10.37 21.47 -12.99
N LEU A 367 -11.26 20.98 -13.86
CA LEU A 367 -10.89 20.09 -14.98
C LEU A 367 -9.93 20.79 -15.95
N ALA A 368 -10.15 22.07 -16.26
CA ALA A 368 -9.26 22.83 -17.14
C ALA A 368 -7.85 22.95 -16.57
N ALA A 369 -7.72 23.14 -15.26
CA ALA A 369 -6.43 23.20 -14.57
C ALA A 369 -5.71 21.84 -14.59
N LEU A 370 -6.44 20.74 -14.37
CA LEU A 370 -5.89 19.39 -14.43
C LEU A 370 -5.34 19.07 -15.84
N TYR A 371 -6.13 19.27 -16.88
CA TYR A 371 -5.69 19.04 -18.27
C TYR A 371 -4.49 19.91 -18.67
N ALA A 372 -4.45 21.17 -18.23
CA ALA A 372 -3.35 22.07 -18.53
C ALA A 372 -2.06 21.75 -17.75
N GLY A 373 -2.18 21.15 -16.57
CA GLY A 373 -1.04 20.81 -15.72
C GLY A 373 -0.37 19.48 -16.10
N LEU A 374 -1.15 18.45 -16.43
CA LEU A 374 -0.62 17.12 -16.74
C LEU A 374 0.33 17.14 -17.94
N ARG A 375 1.46 16.41 -17.83
CA ARG A 375 2.49 16.34 -18.88
C ARG A 375 2.57 14.93 -19.48
N PRO A 376 1.71 14.59 -20.46
CA PRO A 376 1.85 13.35 -21.22
C PRO A 376 3.06 13.41 -22.16
N SER A 377 3.78 12.30 -22.30
CA SER A 377 4.92 12.19 -23.23
C SER A 377 4.48 12.03 -24.68
N ASP A 378 3.30 11.45 -24.92
CA ASP A 378 2.75 11.24 -26.26
C ASP A 378 2.16 12.53 -26.85
N ARG A 379 2.54 12.84 -28.09
CA ARG A 379 2.15 14.07 -28.78
C ARG A 379 0.65 14.11 -29.09
N ALA A 380 0.02 12.97 -29.38
CA ALA A 380 -1.41 12.92 -29.65
C ALA A 380 -2.21 13.19 -28.36
N THR A 381 -1.85 12.52 -27.27
CA THR A 381 -2.45 12.74 -25.95
C THR A 381 -2.24 14.17 -25.44
N ALA A 382 -1.06 14.75 -25.66
CA ALA A 382 -0.79 16.15 -25.31
C ALA A 382 -1.70 17.13 -26.06
N ALA A 383 -1.96 16.88 -27.35
CA ALA A 383 -2.87 17.70 -28.15
C ALA A 383 -4.32 17.57 -27.67
N ASP A 384 -4.77 16.35 -27.33
CA ASP A 384 -6.10 16.09 -26.77
C ASP A 384 -6.30 16.82 -25.44
N PHE A 385 -5.29 16.80 -24.57
CA PHE A 385 -5.34 17.48 -23.26
C PHE A 385 -5.36 19.00 -23.40
N ALA A 386 -4.54 19.56 -24.30
CA ALA A 386 -4.57 20.98 -24.59
C ALA A 386 -5.95 21.42 -25.13
N PHE A 387 -6.57 20.61 -25.99
CA PHE A 387 -7.91 20.84 -26.49
C PHE A 387 -8.97 20.77 -25.38
N ALA A 388 -8.94 19.73 -24.54
CA ALA A 388 -9.86 19.56 -23.43
C ALA A 388 -9.75 20.70 -22.41
N ALA A 389 -8.53 21.16 -22.08
CA ALA A 389 -8.32 22.32 -21.22
C ALA A 389 -9.00 23.59 -21.75
N MET A 390 -8.90 23.86 -23.06
CA MET A 390 -9.57 25.00 -23.68
C MET A 390 -11.10 24.85 -23.66
N GLU A 391 -11.62 23.66 -23.95
CA GLU A 391 -13.07 23.43 -23.94
C GLU A 391 -13.66 23.61 -22.53
N MET A 392 -12.97 23.15 -21.49
CA MET A 392 -13.41 23.31 -20.11
C MET A 392 -13.39 24.78 -19.66
N ARG A 393 -12.38 25.57 -20.07
CA ARG A 393 -12.39 27.04 -19.88
C ARG A 393 -13.56 27.71 -20.57
N ARG A 394 -13.94 27.26 -21.77
CA ARG A 394 -15.13 27.75 -22.47
C ARG A 394 -16.40 27.47 -21.68
N ARG A 395 -16.54 26.27 -21.10
CA ARG A 395 -17.69 25.91 -20.26
C ARG A 395 -17.74 26.68 -18.94
N ALA A 396 -16.59 27.12 -18.43
CA ALA A 396 -16.48 27.91 -17.20
C ALA A 396 -16.84 29.40 -17.34
N GLY A 397 -17.02 29.93 -18.56
CA GLY A 397 -17.59 31.26 -18.77
C GLY A 397 -16.67 32.47 -18.47
N ARG A 398 -15.37 32.31 -18.21
CA ARG A 398 -14.42 33.43 -18.05
C ARG A 398 -13.99 34.02 -19.40
N HIS A 399 -14.32 35.30 -19.67
CA HIS A 399 -13.90 36.02 -20.87
C HIS A 399 -13.17 37.35 -20.57
N TRP A 400 -12.03 37.58 -21.25
CA TRP A 400 -11.48 38.90 -21.57
C TRP A 400 -11.02 39.04 -23.04
N TRP A 401 -11.13 38.00 -23.87
CA TRP A 401 -10.80 38.06 -25.30
C TRP A 401 -11.99 37.71 -26.21
N PRO A 402 -12.18 38.43 -27.34
CA PRO A 402 -13.30 38.24 -28.24
C PRO A 402 -13.17 36.96 -29.09
N PRO A 403 -14.31 36.34 -29.50
CA PRO A 403 -14.35 35.08 -30.24
C PRO A 403 -13.63 35.09 -31.59
N ALA A 404 -13.23 36.25 -32.12
CA ALA A 404 -12.51 36.37 -33.40
C ALA A 404 -11.06 35.87 -33.34
N SER A 405 -10.38 35.97 -32.19
CA SER A 405 -9.01 35.45 -32.03
C SER A 405 -8.95 33.92 -32.08
N TRP A 406 -10.07 33.25 -31.82
CA TRP A 406 -10.22 31.79 -31.88
C TRP A 406 -10.11 31.24 -33.30
N LEU A 407 -10.57 32.00 -34.29
CA LEU A 407 -10.43 31.62 -35.70
C LEU A 407 -8.98 31.79 -36.18
N LEU A 408 -8.21 32.68 -35.55
CA LEU A 408 -6.87 33.04 -36.00
C LEU A 408 -5.76 32.22 -35.31
N LEU A 409 -5.93 31.82 -34.05
CA LEU A 409 -4.81 31.32 -33.23
C LEU A 409 -4.88 29.86 -32.75
N GLY A 410 -5.94 29.08 -32.99
CA GLY A 410 -5.94 27.70 -32.48
C GLY A 410 -6.92 26.73 -33.11
N TYR A 411 -6.46 25.93 -34.08
CA TYR A 411 -6.88 24.55 -34.29
C TYR A 411 -5.77 23.79 -35.05
N GLY A 412 -5.40 22.61 -34.55
CA GLY A 412 -4.39 21.74 -35.14
C GLY A 412 -4.86 21.05 -36.43
N LEU A 413 -3.95 21.02 -37.42
CA LEU A 413 -3.67 19.93 -38.38
C LEU A 413 -4.88 19.22 -39.03
N ARG A 414 -5.15 19.25 -40.34
CA ARG A 414 -4.35 19.41 -41.58
C ARG A 414 -5.31 19.91 -42.69
N VAL A 415 -4.80 20.55 -43.74
CA VAL A 415 -5.50 20.99 -44.98
C VAL A 415 -6.38 22.26 -44.90
N GLY A 416 -7.16 22.48 -43.83
CA GLY A 416 -8.09 23.63 -43.81
C GLY A 416 -7.42 25.01 -43.75
N ARG A 417 -6.28 25.14 -43.04
CA ARG A 417 -5.58 26.43 -42.85
C ARG A 417 -4.91 26.94 -44.12
N THR A 418 -4.31 26.06 -44.91
CA THR A 418 -3.67 26.45 -46.18
C THR A 418 -4.72 26.88 -47.17
N ALA A 419 -5.83 26.15 -47.29
CA ALA A 419 -6.94 26.53 -48.17
C ALA A 419 -7.56 27.87 -47.76
N GLY A 420 -7.79 28.10 -46.46
CA GLY A 420 -8.35 29.37 -45.96
C GLY A 420 -7.43 30.58 -46.12
N TRP A 421 -6.12 30.42 -45.90
CA TRP A 421 -5.16 31.49 -46.16
C TRP A 421 -4.95 31.72 -47.65
N LEU A 422 -4.96 30.66 -48.47
CA LEU A 422 -4.88 30.79 -49.93
C LEU A 422 -6.12 31.47 -50.50
N THR A 423 -7.32 31.17 -50.02
CA THR A 423 -8.53 31.87 -50.47
C THR A 423 -8.57 33.31 -50.01
N ALA A 424 -8.13 33.62 -48.78
CA ALA A 424 -8.03 34.99 -48.29
C ALA A 424 -6.97 35.80 -49.06
N LEU A 425 -5.80 35.21 -49.33
CA LEU A 425 -4.77 35.84 -50.16
C LEU A 425 -5.25 35.99 -51.61
N ALA A 426 -5.96 35.00 -52.15
CA ALA A 426 -6.53 35.09 -53.49
C ALA A 426 -7.61 36.17 -53.59
N THR A 427 -8.49 36.31 -52.58
CA THR A 427 -9.50 37.38 -52.59
C THR A 427 -8.86 38.76 -52.43
N VAL A 428 -7.85 38.91 -51.56
CA VAL A 428 -7.10 40.17 -51.46
C VAL A 428 -6.38 40.49 -52.78
N ALA A 429 -5.77 39.50 -53.43
CA ALA A 429 -5.13 39.69 -54.74
C ALA A 429 -6.15 40.07 -55.82
N VAL A 430 -7.30 39.41 -55.88
CA VAL A 430 -8.38 39.73 -56.83
C VAL A 430 -8.92 41.13 -56.59
N VAL A 431 -9.16 41.52 -55.34
CA VAL A 431 -9.60 42.88 -54.99
C VAL A 431 -8.55 43.91 -55.36
N ALA A 432 -7.26 43.64 -55.12
CA ALA A 432 -6.16 44.54 -55.51
C ALA A 432 -6.06 44.70 -57.03
N VAL A 433 -6.24 43.62 -57.80
CA VAL A 433 -6.27 43.67 -59.27
C VAL A 433 -7.48 44.45 -59.79
N LEU A 434 -8.67 44.25 -59.19
CA LEU A 434 -9.87 45.01 -59.54
C LEU A 434 -9.75 46.50 -59.19
N TRP A 435 -9.07 46.83 -58.10
CA TRP A 435 -8.79 48.22 -57.74
C TRP A 435 -7.79 48.88 -58.69
N ALA A 436 -6.72 48.15 -59.07
CA ALA A 436 -5.74 48.64 -60.02
C ALA A 436 -6.32 48.82 -61.44
N SER A 437 -7.23 47.95 -61.87
CA SER A 437 -7.91 48.07 -63.17
C SER A 437 -8.98 49.17 -63.18
N ALA A 438 -9.69 49.39 -62.07
CA ALA A 438 -10.60 50.53 -61.92
C ALA A 438 -9.87 51.89 -61.96
N GLY A 439 -8.65 51.95 -61.42
CA GLY A 439 -7.79 53.15 -61.50
C GLY A 439 -7.25 53.45 -62.90
N HIS A 440 -7.13 52.45 -63.79
CA HIS A 440 -6.73 52.66 -65.19
C HIS A 440 -7.91 53.02 -66.11
N ALA A 441 -9.15 52.70 -65.72
CA ALA A 441 -10.35 53.06 -66.48
C ALA A 441 -10.77 54.54 -66.29
N SER A 442 -10.20 55.26 -65.32
CA SER A 442 -10.48 56.68 -65.08
C SER A 442 -9.50 57.65 -65.77
N ALA A 443 -8.50 57.14 -66.48
CA ALA A 443 -7.47 57.94 -67.16
C ALA A 443 -7.63 58.03 -68.69
N VAL A 444 -8.72 57.50 -69.26
CA VAL A 444 -9.01 57.57 -70.69
C VAL A 444 -10.44 58.04 -70.91
N HIS A 445 -10.66 59.35 -70.83
CA HIS A 445 -11.53 60.05 -71.77
C HIS A 445 -10.99 61.50 -71.90
N PRO A 446 -10.72 61.97 -73.14
CA PRO A 446 -10.07 63.25 -73.42
C PRO A 446 -10.96 64.47 -73.17
#